data_AF-A0A9X2WBV8-F1
#
_entry.id   AF-A0A9X2WBV8-F1
#
_cell.length_a   1.000
_cell.length_b   1.000
_cell.length_c   1.000
_cell.angle_alpha   90.00
_cell.angle_beta   90.00
_cell.angle_gamma   90.00
#
_symmetry.space_group_name_H-M   'P 1'
#
loop_
_entity.id
_entity.type
_entity.pdbx_description
1 polymer ?
#
loop_
_entity_poly.entity_id
_entity_poly.type
_entity_poly.pdbx_seq_one_letter_code
_entity_poly.pdbx_strand_id
1 'polypeptide(L)'
;MNQQTERTELTDKQRGYARYLLKLNIGRRNDVLAKMRPPLREKMRGFMRDVWAQQVAGFEPDVKRLYLERLRNENRLEYNALLPLVAAFEVVGVGV
;
A
#
# COMPACT_ATOMS: atom_id res chain seq x y z
N MET A 1 26.12 16.44 5.69
CA MET A 1 25.37 15.19 5.95
C MET A 1 23.86 15.41 5.83
N ASN A 2 23.35 16.06 4.77
CA ASN A 2 21.95 16.55 4.77
C ASN A 2 21.00 15.91 3.72
N GLN A 3 21.52 15.32 2.64
CA GLN A 3 20.64 14.79 1.57
C GLN A 3 19.90 13.50 1.95
N GLN A 4 20.43 12.72 2.90
CA GLN A 4 19.86 11.43 3.28
C GLN A 4 18.68 11.61 4.25
N THR A 5 18.75 12.59 5.15
CA THR A 5 17.67 12.94 6.08
C THR A 5 16.45 13.50 5.34
N GLU A 6 16.66 14.44 4.40
CA GLU A 6 15.58 15.03 3.60
C GLU A 6 14.85 13.99 2.73
N ARG A 7 15.57 13.01 2.18
CA ARG A 7 14.99 11.96 1.35
C ARG A 7 14.11 11.00 2.16
N THR A 8 14.49 10.72 3.40
CA THR A 8 13.70 9.90 4.34
C THR A 8 12.42 10.63 4.75
N GLU A 9 12.52 11.90 5.15
CA GLU A 9 11.35 12.71 5.53
C GLU A 9 10.33 12.88 4.39
N LEU A 10 10.82 13.08 3.16
CA LEU A 10 9.96 13.14 1.97
C LEU A 10 9.24 11.81 1.73
N THR A 11 9.90 10.69 2.00
CA THR A 11 9.33 9.34 1.87
C THR A 11 8.25 9.12 2.93
N ASP A 12 8.46 9.56 4.17
CA ASP A 12 7.48 9.43 5.24
C ASP A 12 6.24 10.30 5.02
N LYS A 13 6.42 11.53 4.51
CA LYS A 13 5.31 12.38 4.07
C LYS A 13 4.52 11.72 2.94
N GLN A 14 5.20 11.09 1.98
CA GLN A 14 4.54 10.36 0.88
C GLN A 14 3.78 9.12 1.38
N ARG A 15 4.32 8.36 2.35
CA ARG A 15 3.60 7.26 3.01
C ARG A 15 2.38 7.77 3.79
N GLY A 16 2.50 8.90 4.48
CA GLY A 16 1.39 9.59 5.13
C GLY A 16 0.28 9.96 4.15
N TYR A 17 0.65 10.48 2.98
CA TYR A 17 -0.29 10.80 1.92
C TYR A 17 -0.92 9.54 1.30
N ALA A 18 -0.17 8.45 1.15
CA ALA A 18 -0.70 7.17 0.68
C ALA A 18 -1.79 6.61 1.63
N ARG A 19 -1.58 6.71 2.96
CA ARG A 19 -2.60 6.39 3.97
C ARG A 19 -3.87 7.23 3.78
N TYR A 20 -3.72 8.53 3.51
CA TYR A 20 -4.86 9.40 3.23
C TYR A 20 -5.60 8.97 1.95
N LEU A 21 -4.88 8.67 0.87
CA LEU A 21 -5.49 8.22 -0.39
C LEU A 21 -6.31 6.93 -0.23
N LEU A 22 -5.88 6.01 0.64
CA LEU A 22 -6.61 4.78 0.96
C LEU A 22 -7.91 5.02 1.73
N LYS A 23 -8.05 6.14 2.45
CA LYS A 23 -9.30 6.54 3.14
C LYS A 23 -10.33 7.15 2.19
N LEU A 24 -9.91 7.62 1.03
CA LEU A 24 -10.81 8.19 0.04
C LEU A 24 -11.59 7.10 -0.70
N ASN A 25 -12.80 7.43 -1.12
CA ASN A 25 -13.56 6.60 -2.06
C ASN A 25 -12.79 6.44 -3.39
N ILE A 26 -13.13 5.41 -4.16
CA ILE A 26 -12.38 5.03 -5.36
C ILE A 26 -12.35 6.14 -6.42
N GLY A 27 -13.46 6.85 -6.64
CA GLY A 27 -13.54 7.94 -7.61
C GLY A 27 -12.61 9.09 -7.24
N ARG A 28 -12.71 9.58 -6.01
CA ARG A 28 -11.89 10.70 -5.53
C ARG A 28 -10.41 10.35 -5.49
N ARG A 29 -10.08 9.10 -5.12
CA ARG A 29 -8.71 8.59 -5.16
C ARG A 29 -8.15 8.61 -6.59
N ASN A 30 -8.93 8.14 -7.56
CA ASN A 30 -8.52 8.14 -8.96
C ASN A 30 -8.35 9.55 -9.51
N ASP A 31 -9.23 10.50 -9.17
CA ASP A 31 -9.10 11.90 -9.55
C ASP A 31 -7.80 12.53 -9.03
N VAL A 32 -7.46 12.27 -7.76
CA VAL A 32 -6.24 12.79 -7.15
C VAL A 32 -5.00 12.19 -7.81
N LEU A 33 -5.00 10.87 -8.07
CA LEU A 33 -3.90 10.21 -8.78
C LEU A 33 -3.75 10.72 -10.22
N ALA A 34 -4.86 10.99 -10.92
CA ALA A 34 -4.86 11.50 -12.29
C ALA A 34 -4.18 12.88 -12.40
N LYS A 35 -4.26 13.71 -11.37
CA LYS A 35 -3.61 15.03 -11.30
C LYS A 35 -2.10 14.97 -11.02
N MET A 36 -1.57 13.81 -10.65
CA MET A 36 -0.13 13.62 -10.44
C MET A 36 0.61 13.38 -11.75
N ARG A 37 1.88 13.83 -11.79
CA ARG A 37 2.83 13.44 -12.85
C ARG A 37 3.00 11.91 -12.87
N PRO A 38 3.15 11.27 -14.04
CA PRO A 38 3.17 9.79 -14.13
C PRO A 38 4.19 9.09 -13.21
N PRO A 39 5.44 9.56 -13.06
CA PRO A 39 6.40 8.92 -12.16
C PRO A 39 5.98 8.99 -10.68
N LEU A 40 5.42 10.13 -10.27
CA LEU A 40 4.92 10.32 -8.91
C LEU A 40 3.67 9.47 -8.67
N ARG A 41 2.79 9.36 -9.66
CA ARG A 41 1.58 8.54 -9.60
C ARG A 41 1.94 7.08 -9.34
N GLU A 42 2.88 6.53 -10.10
CA GLU A 42 3.30 5.13 -9.93
C GLU A 42 3.95 4.90 -8.56
N LYS A 43 4.81 5.83 -8.14
CA LYS A 43 5.41 5.81 -6.80
C LYS A 43 4.33 5.81 -5.70
N MET A 44 3.31 6.66 -5.83
CA MET A 44 2.20 6.72 -4.87
C MET A 44 1.34 5.46 -4.87
N ARG A 45 1.10 4.84 -6.04
CA ARG A 45 0.44 3.53 -6.13
C ARG A 45 1.23 2.45 -5.39
N GLY A 46 2.56 2.44 -5.53
CA GLY A 46 3.45 1.58 -4.76
C GLY A 46 3.27 1.75 -3.25
N PHE A 47 3.37 2.99 -2.75
CA PHE A 47 3.18 3.26 -1.32
C PHE A 47 1.78 2.89 -0.82
N MET A 48 0.74 3.07 -1.64
CA MET A 48 -0.61 2.65 -1.28
C MET A 48 -0.69 1.12 -1.17
N ARG A 49 -0.04 0.36 -2.05
CA ARG A 49 0.02 -1.10 -1.94
C ARG A 49 0.80 -1.54 -0.71
N ASP A 50 1.91 -0.90 -0.39
CA ASP A 50 2.69 -1.21 0.83
C ASP A 50 1.84 -1.03 2.09
N VAL A 51 1.16 0.12 2.21
CA VAL A 51 0.29 0.40 3.36
C VAL A 51 -0.88 -0.57 3.41
N TRP A 52 -1.47 -0.89 2.27
CA TRP A 52 -2.57 -1.84 2.19
C TRP A 52 -2.13 -3.25 2.59
N ALA A 53 -0.96 -3.69 2.11
CA ALA A 53 -0.38 -4.98 2.47
C ALA A 53 -0.09 -5.07 3.97
N GLN A 54 0.47 -4.00 4.56
CA GLN A 54 0.69 -3.93 6.01
C GLN A 54 -0.61 -4.09 6.80
N GLN A 55 -1.70 -3.47 6.35
CA GLN A 55 -3.02 -3.62 6.99
C GLN A 55 -3.54 -5.06 6.88
N VAL A 56 -3.45 -5.66 5.69
CA VAL A 56 -3.91 -7.04 5.44
C VAL A 56 -3.08 -8.06 6.21
N ALA A 57 -1.77 -7.86 6.32
CA ALA A 57 -0.89 -8.72 7.12
C ALA A 57 -1.29 -8.74 8.61
N GLY A 58 -1.78 -7.60 9.12
CA GLY A 58 -2.26 -7.47 10.50
C GLY A 58 -3.69 -7.97 10.74
N PHE A 59 -4.38 -8.51 9.72
CA PHE A 59 -5.68 -9.16 9.93
C PHE A 59 -5.52 -10.52 10.61
N GLU A 60 -6.54 -10.90 11.37
CA GLU A 60 -6.69 -12.27 11.88
C GLU A 60 -6.58 -13.30 10.74
N PRO A 61 -5.95 -14.47 10.96
CA PRO A 61 -5.65 -15.43 9.89
C PRO A 61 -6.85 -15.79 9.01
N ASP A 62 -8.02 -16.01 9.61
CA ASP A 62 -9.25 -16.34 8.86
C ASP A 62 -9.81 -15.16 8.07
N VAL A 63 -9.79 -13.96 8.64
CA VAL A 63 -10.24 -12.73 7.97
C VAL A 63 -9.34 -12.43 6.78
N LYS A 64 -8.03 -12.56 6.96
CA LYS A 64 -7.02 -12.39 5.90
C LYS A 64 -7.23 -13.37 4.75
N ARG A 65 -7.44 -14.67 5.06
CA ARG A 65 -7.71 -15.70 4.06
C ARG A 65 -8.96 -15.37 3.25
N LEU A 66 -10.07 -15.08 3.91
CA LEU A 66 -11.33 -14.70 3.26
C LEU A 66 -11.15 -13.45 2.39
N TYR A 67 -10.43 -12.45 2.90
CA TYR A 67 -10.15 -11.22 2.18
C TYR A 67 -9.33 -11.46 0.91
N LEU A 68 -8.25 -12.23 1.01
CA LEU A 68 -7.36 -12.55 -0.11
C LEU A 68 -8.05 -13.44 -1.15
N GLU A 69 -8.88 -14.38 -0.73
CA GLU A 69 -9.72 -15.20 -1.63
C GLU A 69 -10.71 -14.33 -2.41
N ARG A 70 -11.40 -13.41 -1.72
CA ARG A 70 -12.29 -12.45 -2.37
C ARG A 70 -11.54 -11.57 -3.37
N LEU A 71 -10.39 -11.01 -2.97
CA LEU A 71 -9.56 -10.17 -3.83
C LEU A 71 -9.06 -10.95 -5.06
N ARG A 72 -8.68 -12.21 -4.89
CA ARG A 72 -8.27 -13.09 -6.01
C ARG A 72 -9.39 -13.27 -7.04
N ASN A 73 -10.64 -13.37 -6.58
CA ASN A 73 -11.81 -13.55 -7.44
C ASN A 73 -12.26 -12.26 -8.12
N GLU A 74 -12.21 -11.12 -7.41
CA GLU A 74 -12.67 -9.82 -7.93
C GLU A 74 -11.59 -9.10 -8.76
N ASN A 75 -10.32 -9.21 -8.36
CA ASN A 75 -9.21 -8.51 -9.01
C ASN A 75 -7.89 -9.27 -8.85
N ARG A 76 -7.71 -10.27 -9.72
CA ARG A 76 -6.52 -11.14 -9.72
C ARG A 76 -5.20 -10.40 -9.92
N LEU A 77 -5.20 -9.28 -10.64
CA LEU A 77 -3.99 -8.46 -10.84
C LEU A 77 -3.53 -7.81 -9.53
N GLU A 78 -4.44 -7.17 -8.80
CA GLU A 78 -4.08 -6.60 -7.50
C GLU A 78 -3.79 -7.68 -6.45
N TYR A 79 -4.47 -8.82 -6.50
CA TYR A 79 -4.10 -9.97 -5.66
C TYR A 79 -2.63 -10.38 -5.86
N ASN A 80 -2.21 -10.58 -7.11
CA ASN A 80 -0.84 -10.98 -7.43
C ASN A 80 0.20 -9.92 -7.01
N ALA A 81 -0.17 -8.64 -7.07
CA ALA A 81 0.71 -7.54 -6.62
C ALA A 81 0.77 -7.44 -5.10
N LEU A 82 -0.33 -7.70 -4.39
CA LEU A 82 -0.46 -7.52 -2.95
C LEU A 82 0.10 -8.70 -2.16
N LEU A 83 -0.11 -9.94 -2.62
CA LEU A 83 0.28 -11.16 -1.93
C LEU A 83 1.76 -11.20 -1.48
N PRO A 84 2.77 -10.93 -2.34
CA PRO A 84 4.16 -10.97 -1.92
C PRO A 84 4.50 -9.88 -0.89
N LEU A 85 3.82 -8.73 -0.93
CA LEU A 85 4.00 -7.65 0.03
C LEU A 85 3.43 -8.03 1.40
N VAL A 86 2.26 -8.68 1.43
CA VAL A 86 1.65 -9.18 2.68
C VAL A 86 2.60 -10.16 3.36
N ALA A 87 3.11 -11.15 2.61
CA ALA A 87 4.06 -12.13 3.13
C ALA A 87 5.35 -11.46 3.67
N ALA A 88 5.85 -10.42 2.99
CA ALA A 88 7.02 -9.68 3.47
C ALA A 88 6.76 -8.97 4.81
N PHE A 89 5.57 -8.37 5.00
CA PHE A 89 5.21 -7.73 6.27
C PHE A 89 4.97 -8.73 7.41
N GLU A 90 4.53 -9.95 7.10
CA GLU A 90 4.40 -11.02 8.10
C GLU A 90 5.76 -11.44 8.65
N VAL A 91 6.77 -11.63 7.78
CA VAL A 91 8.12 -12.02 8.22
C VAL A 91 8.75 -10.93 9.08
N VAL A 92 8.54 -9.65 8.74
CA VAL A 92 9.08 -8.51 9.50
C VAL A 92 8.32 -8.30 10.82
N GLY A 93 7.03 -8.63 10.88
CA GLY A 93 6.19 -8.50 12.07
C GLY A 93 6.41 -9.57 13.15
N VAL A 94 7.14 -10.65 12.86
CA VAL A 94 7.44 -11.76 13.80
C VAL A 94 8.72 -11.47 14.63
N GLY A 95 9.31 -10.28 14.51
CA GLY A 95 10.55 -9.87 15.18
C GLY A 95 10.40 -8.83 16.30
N VAL A 96 9.31 -8.86 17.08
CA VAL A 96 9.15 -8.05 18.31
C VAL A 96 8.71 -8.94 19.47
#